data_AF-A0A351DTK2-F1
#
_entry.id   AF-A0A351DTK2-F1
#
_cell.length_a   1.000
_cell.length_b   1.000
_cell.length_c   1.000
_cell.angle_alpha   90.00
_cell.angle_beta   90.00
_cell.angle_gamma   90.00
#
_symmetry.space_group_name_H-M   'P 1'
#
loop_
_entity.id
_entity.type
_entity.pdbx_description
1 polymer ?
#
loop_
_entity_poly.entity_id
_entity_poly.type
_entity_poly.pdbx_seq_one_letter_code
_entity_poly.pdbx_strand_id
1 'polypeptide(L)'
;MKPTRLMALVSLFCLWTGLQDTLHAQTWQQQVDSDIRVQLDDVAHRLDGDIRLTYQNNSPETLDFVWMHLWPNAYRNGKTAMAKQHFRDGDMFM
;
A
#
# COMPACT_ATOMS: atom_id res chain seq x y z
N MET A 1 -7.34 59.48 2.87
CA MET A 1 -6.81 58.45 3.80
C MET A 1 -5.29 58.47 3.69
N LYS A 2 -4.56 58.58 4.82
CA LYS A 2 -3.09 58.78 4.79
C LYS A 2 -2.37 57.47 4.43
N PRO A 3 -1.34 57.48 3.57
CA PRO A 3 -0.66 56.27 3.05
C PRO A 3 -0.05 55.39 4.15
N THR A 4 0.19 55.96 5.33
CA THR A 4 0.65 55.26 6.54
C THR A 4 -0.32 54.20 7.07
N ARG A 5 -1.63 54.35 6.87
CA ARG A 5 -2.61 53.32 7.30
C ARG A 5 -2.71 52.15 6.33
N LEU A 6 -2.49 52.40 5.04
CA LEU A 6 -2.48 51.35 4.00
C LEU A 6 -1.22 50.49 4.11
N MET A 7 -0.06 51.11 4.36
CA MET A 7 1.19 50.38 4.62
C MET A 7 1.08 49.49 5.86
N ALA A 8 0.50 49.98 6.97
CA ALA A 8 0.33 49.18 8.18
C ALA A 8 -0.58 47.94 7.98
N LEU A 9 -1.64 48.06 7.18
CA LEU A 9 -2.54 46.96 6.82
C LEU A 9 -1.88 45.93 5.90
N VAL A 10 -1.06 46.38 4.94
CA VAL A 10 -0.27 45.50 4.07
C VAL A 10 0.80 44.74 4.87
N SER A 11 1.46 45.40 5.82
CA SER A 11 2.43 44.75 6.71
C SER A 11 1.80 43.69 7.61
N LEU A 12 0.57 43.94 8.11
CA LEU A 12 -0.17 42.98 8.94
C LEU A 12 -0.66 41.76 8.14
N PHE A 13 -0.97 41.95 6.85
CA PHE A 13 -1.32 40.86 5.93
C PHE A 13 -0.11 39.97 5.60
N CYS A 14 1.07 40.56 5.36
CA CYS A 14 2.32 39.80 5.15
C CYS A 14 2.76 39.01 6.38
N LEU A 15 2.47 39.50 7.60
CA LEU A 15 2.73 38.79 8.85
C LEU A 15 1.79 37.59 9.05
N TRP A 16 0.57 37.62 8.49
CA TRP A 16 -0.37 36.50 8.53
C TRP A 16 0.00 35.39 7.54
N THR A 17 0.56 35.75 6.37
CA THR A 17 0.99 34.77 5.35
C THR A 17 2.34 34.10 5.64
N GLY A 18 3.15 34.66 6.53
CA GLY A 18 4.49 34.14 6.84
C GLY A 18 4.53 32.95 7.81
N LEU A 19 3.39 32.55 8.39
CA LEU A 19 3.27 31.51 9.43
C LEU A 19 2.31 30.39 9.00
N GLN A 20 2.42 29.94 7.76
CA GLN A 20 1.75 28.71 7.33
C GLN A 20 2.77 27.57 7.45
N ASP A 21 2.92 27.03 8.67
CA ASP A 21 3.58 25.73 8.85
C ASP A 21 2.76 24.71 8.07
N THR A 22 3.29 24.27 6.94
CA THR A 22 2.73 23.15 6.19
C THR A 22 2.98 21.90 7.01
N LEU A 23 1.99 21.52 7.83
CA LEU A 23 1.98 20.26 8.55
C LEU A 23 1.78 19.15 7.52
N HIS A 24 2.84 18.86 6.75
CA HIS A 24 2.89 17.71 5.88
C HIS A 24 2.92 16.49 6.79
N ALA A 25 1.83 15.73 6.82
CA ALA A 25 1.87 14.40 7.39
C ALA A 25 3.05 13.68 6.75
N GLN A 26 3.98 13.21 7.56
CA GLN A 26 5.18 12.51 7.09
C GLN A 26 4.71 11.19 6.48
N THR A 27 4.47 11.18 5.16
CA THR A 27 4.00 10.00 4.45
C THR A 27 5.17 9.04 4.34
N TRP A 28 5.27 8.09 5.26
CA TRP A 28 6.16 6.95 5.08
C TRP A 28 5.54 6.03 4.03
N GLN A 29 6.11 6.01 2.82
CA GLN A 29 5.72 5.03 1.81
C GLN A 29 6.52 3.76 2.05
N GLN A 30 5.85 2.64 2.31
CA GLN A 30 6.52 1.35 2.48
C GLN A 30 7.05 0.84 1.13
N GLN A 31 8.21 0.18 1.14
CA GLN A 31 8.81 -0.43 -0.04
C GLN A 31 8.91 -1.94 0.12
N VAL A 32 8.53 -2.66 -0.95
CA VAL A 32 8.55 -4.13 -1.00
C VAL A 32 9.16 -4.55 -2.33
N ASP A 33 10.38 -5.06 -2.28
CA ASP A 33 11.04 -5.64 -3.45
C ASP A 33 10.82 -7.15 -3.44
N SER A 34 10.44 -7.70 -4.60
CA SER A 34 10.08 -9.11 -4.75
C SER A 34 10.89 -9.77 -5.86
N ASP A 35 11.52 -10.90 -5.55
CA ASP A 35 12.11 -11.83 -6.54
C ASP A 35 11.28 -13.11 -6.51
N ILE A 36 10.56 -13.37 -7.61
CA ILE A 36 9.65 -14.51 -7.75
C ILE A 36 10.21 -15.40 -8.87
N ARG A 37 10.55 -16.63 -8.52
CA ARG A 37 11.05 -17.63 -9.46
C ARG A 37 10.07 -18.79 -9.49
N VAL A 38 9.53 -19.08 -10.67
CA VAL A 38 8.51 -20.11 -10.85
C VAL A 38 8.88 -20.98 -12.04
N GLN A 39 8.72 -22.29 -11.87
CA GLN A 39 8.86 -23.31 -12.88
C GLN A 39 7.52 -24.01 -13.10
N LEU A 40 7.18 -24.23 -14.37
CA LEU A 40 6.05 -25.08 -14.77
C LEU A 40 6.56 -26.51 -15.00
N ASP A 41 5.92 -27.45 -14.31
CA ASP A 41 5.97 -28.89 -14.60
C ASP A 41 4.62 -29.26 -15.23
N ASP A 42 4.60 -29.38 -16.55
CA ASP A 42 3.39 -29.64 -17.33
C ASP A 42 2.96 -31.12 -17.27
N VAL A 43 3.91 -32.04 -17.09
CA VAL A 43 3.64 -33.47 -16.90
C VAL A 43 2.95 -33.70 -15.56
N ALA A 44 3.43 -33.08 -14.48
CA ALA A 44 2.83 -33.18 -13.16
C ALA A 44 1.68 -32.19 -12.94
N HIS A 45 1.39 -31.32 -13.91
CA HIS A 45 0.42 -30.22 -13.81
C HIS A 45 0.63 -29.36 -12.55
N ARG A 46 1.88 -28.93 -12.30
CA ARG A 46 2.27 -28.21 -11.10
C ARG A 46 3.12 -26.97 -11.42
N LEU A 47 2.96 -25.93 -10.60
CA LEU A 47 3.90 -24.82 -10.53
C LEU A 47 4.72 -24.95 -9.25
N ASP A 48 6.05 -24.98 -9.40
CA ASP A 48 6.99 -24.92 -8.29
C ASP A 48 7.60 -23.52 -8.25
N GLY A 49 7.59 -22.87 -7.09
CA GLY A 49 8.09 -21.51 -7.01
C GLY A 49 8.72 -21.15 -5.67
N ASP A 50 9.65 -20.21 -5.74
CA ASP A 50 10.32 -19.56 -4.62
C ASP A 50 10.06 -18.05 -4.70
N ILE A 51 9.79 -17.44 -3.54
CA ILE A 51 9.54 -16.00 -3.43
C ILE A 51 10.44 -15.46 -2.34
N ARG A 52 11.31 -14.51 -2.71
CA ARG A 52 12.08 -13.68 -1.77
C ARG A 52 11.49 -12.27 -1.73
N LEU A 53 11.15 -11.82 -0.52
CA LEU A 53 10.65 -10.48 -0.26
C LEU A 53 11.65 -9.71 0.59
N THR A 54 11.99 -8.50 0.17
CA THR A 54 12.72 -7.52 0.98
C THR A 54 11.74 -6.39 1.34
N TYR A 55 11.34 -6.34 2.61
CA TYR A 55 10.44 -5.31 3.12
C TYR A 55 11.25 -4.23 3.83
N GLN A 56 11.08 -2.97 3.42
CA GLN A 56 11.66 -1.82 4.08
C GLN A 56 10.58 -1.09 4.87
N ASN A 57 10.68 -1.12 6.20
CA ASN A 57 9.85 -0.29 7.07
C ASN A 57 10.35 1.16 7.03
N ASN A 58 9.58 2.04 6.40
CA ASN A 58 9.88 3.48 6.37
C ASN A 58 9.14 4.27 7.46
N SER A 59 8.35 3.59 8.29
CA SER A 59 7.68 4.21 9.44
C SER A 59 8.71 4.53 10.53
N PRO A 60 8.55 5.64 11.27
CA PRO A 60 9.32 5.89 12.49
C PRO A 60 8.96 4.91 13.62
N GLU A 61 7.84 4.19 13.49
CA GLU A 61 7.38 3.20 14.46
C GLU A 61 7.91 1.80 14.15
N THR A 62 8.09 1.00 15.21
CA THR A 62 8.51 -0.40 15.08
C THR A 62 7.36 -1.22 14.51
N LEU A 63 7.65 -2.06 13.52
CA LEU A 63 6.69 -2.98 12.92
C LEU A 63 6.88 -4.37 13.52
N ASP A 64 5.95 -4.80 14.37
CA ASP A 64 6.05 -6.09 15.06
C ASP A 64 5.61 -7.28 14.19
N PHE A 65 4.70 -7.04 13.24
CA PHE A 65 4.12 -8.09 12.40
C PHE A 65 3.96 -7.65 10.95
N VAL A 66 4.26 -8.56 10.03
CA VAL A 66 3.92 -8.43 8.60
C VAL A 66 2.91 -9.52 8.26
N TRP A 67 1.70 -9.11 7.87
CA TRP A 67 0.66 -10.01 7.42
C TRP A 67 0.79 -10.24 5.91
N MET A 68 0.71 -11.49 5.47
CA MET A 68 0.82 -11.86 4.06
C MET A 68 -0.36 -12.72 3.61
N HIS A 69 -0.83 -12.47 2.39
CA HIS A 69 -1.83 -13.31 1.74
C HIS A 69 -1.16 -14.48 1.01
N LEU A 70 -1.45 -15.70 1.45
CA LEU A 70 -0.96 -16.94 0.80
C LEU A 70 -2.07 -17.57 -0.05
N TRP A 71 -2.49 -16.85 -1.09
CA TRP A 71 -3.63 -17.22 -1.92
C TRP A 71 -3.42 -18.34 -2.95
N PRO A 72 -2.21 -18.72 -3.42
CA PRO A 72 -2.10 -19.75 -4.47
C PRO A 72 -2.80 -21.07 -4.12
N ASN A 73 -2.81 -21.45 -2.84
CA ASN A 73 -3.53 -22.64 -2.36
C ASN A 73 -5.05 -22.49 -2.37
N ALA A 74 -5.58 -21.26 -2.30
CA ALA A 74 -7.01 -20.98 -2.37
C ALA A 74 -7.58 -21.31 -3.77
N TYR A 75 -6.76 -21.23 -4.82
CA TYR A 75 -7.12 -21.61 -6.19
C TYR A 75 -6.86 -23.10 -6.52
N ARG A 76 -6.42 -23.91 -5.54
CA ARG A 76 -5.97 -25.28 -5.80
C ARG A 76 -7.05 -26.20 -6.38
N ASN A 77 -8.30 -26.04 -5.94
CA ASN A 77 -9.45 -26.82 -6.43
C ASN A 77 -10.78 -26.25 -5.90
N GLY A 78 -11.89 -26.76 -6.45
CA GLY A 78 -13.26 -26.42 -6.04
C GLY A 78 -13.66 -26.70 -4.57
N LYS A 79 -12.81 -27.37 -3.77
CA LYS A 79 -13.11 -27.67 -2.36
C LYS A 79 -12.60 -26.60 -1.39
N THR A 80 -11.80 -25.65 -1.87
CA THR A 80 -11.24 -24.56 -1.05
C THR A 80 -12.34 -23.62 -0.57
N ALA A 81 -12.06 -22.85 0.49
CA ALA A 81 -13.00 -21.87 1.01
C ALA A 81 -13.34 -20.78 -0.02
N MET A 82 -12.33 -20.34 -0.80
CA MET A 82 -12.50 -19.37 -1.88
C MET A 82 -13.38 -19.93 -3.00
N ALA A 83 -13.11 -21.13 -3.51
CA ALA A 83 -13.91 -21.71 -4.58
C ALA A 83 -15.38 -21.94 -4.15
N LYS A 84 -15.60 -22.39 -2.91
CA LYS A 84 -16.95 -22.50 -2.34
C LYS A 84 -17.68 -21.16 -2.26
N GLN A 85 -16.95 -20.08 -1.96
CA GLN A 85 -17.54 -18.74 -1.95
C GLN A 85 -17.93 -18.31 -3.37
N HIS A 86 -17.03 -18.46 -4.35
CA HIS A 86 -17.32 -18.16 -5.76
C HIS A 86 -18.52 -18.97 -6.30
N PHE A 87 -18.61 -20.27 -5.99
CA PHE A 87 -19.78 -21.07 -6.37
C PHE A 87 -21.08 -20.59 -5.73
N ARG A 88 -21.06 -20.10 -4.48
CA ARG A 88 -22.24 -19.48 -3.85
C ARG A 88 -22.62 -18.16 -4.48
N ASP A 89 -21.61 -17.42 -4.96
CA ASP A 89 -21.78 -16.12 -5.60
C ASP A 89 -22.17 -16.27 -7.10
N GLY A 90 -22.30 -17.51 -7.59
CA GLY A 90 -22.77 -17.84 -8.94
C GLY A 90 -21.66 -18.00 -9.98
N ASP A 91 -20.40 -17.93 -9.57
CA ASP A 91 -19.25 -18.16 -10.45
C ASP A 91 -18.95 -19.66 -10.55
N MET A 92 -19.39 -20.25 -11.66
CA MET A 92 -19.33 -21.69 -11.93
C MET A 92 -17.99 -22.13 -12.55
N PHE A 93 -17.07 -21.19 -12.83
CA PHE A 93 -15.85 -21.44 -13.60
C PHE A 93 -14.55 -21.41 -12.76
N MET A 94 -14.66 -21.39 -11.42
CA MET A 94 -13.53 -21.65 -10.53
C MET A 94 -13.09 -23.12 -10.49
#